data_AF-A0A4R8ZIC9-F1
#
_entry.id   AF-A0A4R8ZIC9-F1
#
_cell.length_a   1.000
_cell.length_b   1.000
_cell.length_c   1.000
_cell.angle_alpha   90.00
_cell.angle_beta   90.00
_cell.angle_gamma   90.00
#
_symmetry.space_group_name_H-M   'P 1'
#
loop_
_entity.id
_entity.type
_entity.pdbx_description
1 polymer ?
#
loop_
_entity_poly.entity_id
_entity_poly.type
_entity_poly.pdbx_seq_one_letter_code
_entity_poly.pdbx_strand_id
1 'polypeptide(L)'
;MREGSMFTSQQWLSGLLPEVTSARRVLASADRLLRQDGTLERDLDAVLATYSIGVERLMKLALGTVAVSRGEGWPKTMGSTGAGWGHALDEMDARLRATLREAVATGDWEHKRLLGTWTCTLDSDPVWAAVIRTLRNYAAAGRYHHLDQIRGREVKSRSSREMWEEVERVAIDSNESLSAHEQRVLDGADFDPFELELRSAVADAIKRWVSIICLFGFHGVLGDDWGVIGADALPDDAVPVRVLRECEAV
;
A
#
# COMPACT_ATOMS: atom_id res chain seq x y z
N MET A 1 19.56 9.58 -22.68
CA MET A 1 18.24 10.15 -22.34
C MET A 1 17.23 9.13 -22.84
N ARG A 2 16.31 8.65 -21.99
CA ARG A 2 15.24 7.78 -22.48
C ARG A 2 14.35 8.63 -23.40
N GLU A 3 14.12 8.15 -24.61
CA GLU A 3 13.25 8.83 -25.57
C GLU A 3 11.86 9.00 -24.94
N GLY A 4 11.31 10.22 -24.94
CA GLY A 4 10.03 10.55 -24.31
C GLY A 4 10.05 10.84 -22.80
N SER A 5 11.17 10.63 -22.10
CA SER A 5 11.24 10.91 -20.66
C SER A 5 11.37 12.40 -20.36
N MET A 6 10.55 12.90 -19.43
CA MET A 6 10.58 14.30 -18.96
C MET A 6 11.62 14.52 -17.85
N PHE A 7 12.29 13.46 -17.38
CA PHE A 7 13.37 13.54 -16.40
C PHE A 7 14.75 13.55 -17.07
N THR A 8 15.66 14.36 -16.53
CA THR A 8 17.07 14.33 -16.90
C THR A 8 17.74 13.02 -16.46
N SER A 9 18.84 12.64 -17.12
CA SER A 9 19.64 11.46 -16.71
C SER A 9 20.08 11.51 -15.24
N GLN A 10 20.36 12.71 -14.71
CA GLN A 10 20.75 12.90 -13.31
C GLN A 10 19.57 12.66 -12.36
N GLN A 11 18.38 13.18 -12.67
CA GLN A 11 17.17 12.92 -11.88
C GLN A 11 16.82 11.43 -11.85
N TRP A 12 17.01 10.73 -12.97
CA TRP A 12 16.87 9.27 -13.05
C TRP A 12 17.85 8.52 -12.15
N LEU A 13 19.15 8.72 -12.37
CA LEU A 13 20.20 7.91 -11.74
C LEU A 13 20.39 8.23 -10.25
N SER A 14 20.24 9.50 -9.86
CA SER A 14 20.53 9.96 -8.49
C SER A 14 19.30 10.20 -7.64
N GLY A 15 18.10 10.22 -8.25
CA GLY A 15 16.83 10.45 -7.55
C GLY A 15 15.90 9.25 -7.65
N LEU A 16 15.37 8.99 -8.85
CA LEU A 16 14.30 8.02 -9.06
C LEU A 16 14.73 6.58 -8.76
N LEU A 17 15.79 6.07 -9.36
CA LEU A 17 16.19 4.66 -9.18
C LEU A 17 16.55 4.31 -7.72
N PRO A 18 17.28 5.16 -6.96
CA PRO A 18 17.48 4.94 -5.53
C PRO A 18 16.18 4.90 -4.73
N GLU A 19 15.24 5.81 -5.01
CA GLU A 19 13.96 5.86 -4.29
C GLU A 19 13.07 4.65 -4.62
N VAL A 20 13.04 4.21 -5.87
CA VAL A 20 12.35 2.99 -6.29
C VAL A 20 12.93 1.76 -5.60
N THR A 21 14.26 1.65 -5.59
CA THR A 21 14.96 0.57 -4.88
C THR A 21 14.65 0.60 -3.38
N SER A 22 14.58 1.80 -2.79
CA SER A 22 14.24 1.96 -1.38
C SER A 22 12.80 1.55 -1.09
N ALA A 23 11.83 2.03 -1.87
CA ALA A 23 10.41 1.67 -1.73
C ALA A 23 10.22 0.15 -1.81
N ARG A 24 10.77 -0.49 -2.85
CA ARG A 24 10.71 -1.95 -3.03
C ARG A 24 11.32 -2.71 -1.84
N ARG A 25 12.52 -2.32 -1.38
CA ARG A 25 13.21 -3.00 -0.28
C ARG A 25 12.53 -2.80 1.08
N VAL A 26 11.95 -1.63 1.32
CA VAL A 26 11.21 -1.33 2.55
C VAL A 26 9.92 -2.15 2.58
N LEU A 27 9.14 -2.17 1.49
CA LEU A 27 7.94 -2.99 1.37
C LEU A 27 8.25 -4.48 1.54
N ALA A 28 9.30 -5.00 0.89
CA ALA A 28 9.72 -6.38 1.05
C ALA A 28 10.15 -6.71 2.48
N SER A 29 10.77 -5.76 3.19
CA SER A 29 11.12 -5.93 4.61
C SER A 29 9.88 -5.94 5.50
N ALA A 30 8.91 -5.08 5.23
CA ALA A 30 7.64 -5.05 5.96
C ALA A 30 6.85 -6.36 5.80
N ASP A 31 6.80 -6.90 4.58
CA ASP A 31 6.15 -8.19 4.32
C ASP A 31 6.81 -9.34 5.08
N ARG A 32 8.16 -9.40 5.07
CA ARG A 32 8.89 -10.40 5.88
C ARG A 32 8.62 -10.26 7.37
N LEU A 33 8.60 -9.02 7.90
CA LEU A 33 8.30 -8.78 9.31
C LEU A 33 6.88 -9.20 9.69
N LEU A 34 5.91 -9.04 8.81
CA LEU A 34 4.53 -9.45 9.06
C LEU A 34 4.37 -10.98 9.00
N ARG A 35 5.13 -11.66 8.14
CA ARG A 35 5.02 -13.11 7.91
C ARG A 35 5.97 -13.97 8.74
N GLN A 36 6.87 -13.38 9.52
CA GLN A 36 7.81 -14.14 10.33
C GLN A 36 7.10 -14.91 11.45
N ASP A 37 7.71 -16.02 11.84
CA ASP A 37 7.29 -16.80 13.01
C ASP A 37 7.49 -16.01 14.32
N GLY A 38 6.67 -16.34 15.32
CA GLY A 38 6.68 -15.68 16.64
C GLY A 38 5.56 -14.66 16.81
N THR A 39 5.51 -14.00 17.98
CA THR A 39 4.39 -13.15 18.39
C THR A 39 4.41 -11.77 17.71
N LEU A 40 3.37 -11.44 16.95
CA LEU A 40 3.23 -10.17 16.21
C LEU A 40 3.25 -8.97 17.13
N GLU A 41 2.68 -9.10 18.33
CA GLU A 41 2.60 -8.03 19.31
C GLU A 41 3.98 -7.37 19.57
N ARG A 42 5.05 -8.18 19.60
CA ARG A 42 6.41 -7.67 19.82
C ARG A 42 6.90 -6.81 18.66
N ASP A 43 6.51 -7.16 17.44
CA ASP A 43 7.08 -6.60 16.21
C ASP A 43 6.09 -5.66 15.49
N LEU A 44 4.89 -5.45 16.04
CA LEU A 44 3.80 -4.71 15.41
C LEU A 44 4.17 -3.25 15.08
N ASP A 45 4.82 -2.55 15.99
CA ASP A 45 5.30 -1.18 15.72
C ASP A 45 6.31 -1.15 14.57
N ALA A 46 7.19 -2.15 14.48
CA ALA A 46 8.14 -2.26 13.37
C ALA A 46 7.44 -2.56 12.04
N VAL A 47 6.42 -3.43 12.05
CA VAL A 47 5.58 -3.72 10.89
C VAL A 47 4.87 -2.45 10.41
N LEU A 48 4.17 -1.74 11.29
CA LEU A 48 3.42 -0.53 10.95
C LEU A 48 4.34 0.59 10.46
N ALA A 49 5.47 0.81 11.13
CA ALA A 49 6.46 1.81 10.70
C ALA A 49 7.00 1.49 9.32
N THR A 50 7.42 0.25 9.08
CA THR A 50 8.04 -0.16 7.82
C THR A 50 7.03 -0.10 6.67
N TYR A 51 5.80 -0.60 6.86
CA TYR A 51 4.74 -0.46 5.86
C TYR A 51 4.38 0.99 5.57
N SER A 52 4.21 1.83 6.61
CA SER A 52 3.85 3.24 6.41
C SER A 52 4.87 3.96 5.53
N ILE A 53 6.16 3.73 5.75
CA ILE A 53 7.25 4.32 4.94
C ILE A 53 7.24 3.75 3.51
N GLY A 54 7.12 2.43 3.36
CA GLY A 54 7.16 1.78 2.05
C GLY A 54 6.00 2.20 1.15
N VAL A 55 4.78 2.17 1.68
CA VAL A 55 3.55 2.58 0.99
C VAL A 55 3.59 4.07 0.64
N GLU A 56 4.02 4.93 1.58
CA GLU A 56 4.17 6.37 1.35
C GLU A 56 5.12 6.65 0.17
N ARG A 57 6.29 6.01 0.16
CA ARG A 57 7.28 6.18 -0.91
C ARG A 57 6.73 5.74 -2.26
N LEU A 58 6.07 4.58 -2.33
CA LEU A 58 5.53 4.07 -3.58
C LEU A 58 4.46 5.00 -4.16
N MET A 59 3.52 5.49 -3.33
CA MET A 59 2.49 6.44 -3.78
C MET A 59 3.09 7.76 -4.26
N LYS A 60 4.11 8.27 -3.56
CA LYS A 60 4.82 9.49 -3.94
C LYS A 60 5.53 9.32 -5.28
N LEU A 61 6.16 8.17 -5.52
CA LEU A 61 6.77 7.87 -6.80
C LEU A 61 5.69 7.83 -7.91
N ALA A 62 4.61 7.08 -7.72
CA ALA A 62 3.53 6.92 -8.71
C ALA A 62 2.84 8.24 -9.08
N LEU A 63 2.41 8.99 -8.06
CA LEU A 63 1.76 10.28 -8.27
C LEU A 63 2.75 11.32 -8.81
N GLY A 64 4.02 11.28 -8.38
CA GLY A 64 5.06 12.20 -8.83
C GLY A 64 5.39 12.02 -10.31
N THR A 65 5.45 10.77 -10.78
CA THR A 65 5.62 10.47 -12.21
C THR A 65 4.41 10.89 -13.03
N VAL A 66 3.19 10.76 -12.50
CA VAL A 66 1.98 11.28 -13.17
C VAL A 66 2.05 12.81 -13.31
N ALA A 67 2.44 13.53 -12.27
CA ALA A 67 2.56 14.99 -12.34
C ALA A 67 3.58 15.42 -13.41
N VAL A 68 4.72 14.72 -13.48
CA VAL A 68 5.76 14.98 -14.48
C VAL A 68 5.28 14.64 -15.90
N SER A 69 4.58 13.52 -16.10
CA SER A 69 4.05 13.15 -17.41
C SER A 69 2.97 14.12 -17.91
N ARG A 70 2.25 14.78 -17.00
CA ARG A 70 1.30 15.86 -17.30
C ARG A 70 1.96 17.23 -17.52
N GLY A 71 3.28 17.34 -17.37
CA GLY A 71 4.02 18.60 -17.51
C GLY A 71 3.91 19.53 -16.29
N GLU A 72 3.35 19.07 -15.18
CA GLU A 72 3.22 19.83 -13.92
C GLU A 72 4.56 19.92 -13.16
N GLY A 73 5.50 19.01 -13.50
CA GLY A 73 6.78 18.85 -12.83
C GLY A 73 6.67 18.04 -11.53
N TRP A 74 7.83 17.76 -10.91
CA TRP A 74 7.85 17.02 -9.65
C TRP A 74 7.28 17.86 -8.50
N PRO A 75 6.42 17.30 -7.62
CA PRO A 75 5.86 18.03 -6.49
C PRO A 75 6.94 18.67 -5.60
N LYS A 76 6.83 19.97 -5.35
CA LYS A 76 7.85 20.76 -4.61
C LYS A 76 7.96 20.39 -3.13
N THR A 77 6.96 19.72 -2.60
CA THR A 77 6.73 19.50 -1.17
C THR A 77 6.22 18.07 -1.00
N MET A 78 7.14 17.11 -1.00
CA MET A 78 6.79 15.73 -0.71
C MET A 78 6.81 15.44 0.80
N GLY A 79 7.46 16.27 1.63
CA GLY A 79 7.69 15.99 3.06
C GLY A 79 6.83 16.76 4.06
N SER A 80 5.92 17.64 3.64
CA SER A 80 5.13 18.48 4.55
C SER A 80 3.67 18.60 4.14
N THR A 81 2.78 18.68 5.13
CA THR A 81 1.32 18.71 4.98
C THR A 81 0.76 20.08 4.58
N GLY A 82 1.51 21.17 4.75
CA GLY A 82 1.00 22.54 4.55
C GLY A 82 0.92 23.01 3.08
N ALA A 83 1.68 22.39 2.18
CA ALA A 83 1.70 22.75 0.76
C ALA A 83 2.01 21.55 -0.14
N GLY A 84 1.92 20.32 0.39
CA GLY A 84 2.53 19.12 -0.17
C GLY A 84 1.79 17.83 0.13
N TRP A 85 2.34 16.68 -0.28
CA TRP A 85 1.70 15.37 -0.12
C TRP A 85 2.01 14.68 1.23
N GLY A 86 2.63 15.40 2.17
CA GLY A 86 2.74 15.06 3.61
C GLY A 86 2.85 13.57 4.01
N HIS A 87 2.25 13.23 5.15
CA HIS A 87 2.08 11.86 5.67
C HIS A 87 0.61 11.39 5.53
N ALA A 88 -0.17 12.02 4.65
CA ALA A 88 -1.59 11.74 4.46
C ALA A 88 -1.78 10.53 3.53
N LEU A 89 -1.44 9.35 4.06
CA LEU A 89 -1.46 8.08 3.33
C LEU A 89 -2.82 7.77 2.68
N ASP A 90 -3.91 8.02 3.40
CA ASP A 90 -5.29 7.85 2.92
C ASP A 90 -5.65 8.82 1.79
N GLU A 91 -5.27 10.09 1.91
CA GLU A 91 -5.49 11.10 0.87
C GLU A 91 -4.68 10.80 -0.40
N MET A 92 -3.42 10.36 -0.25
CA MET A 92 -2.60 9.94 -1.39
C MET A 92 -3.17 8.70 -2.09
N ASP A 93 -3.62 7.70 -1.33
CA ASP A 93 -4.26 6.51 -1.90
C ASP A 93 -5.55 6.88 -2.65
N ALA A 94 -6.41 7.72 -2.06
CA ALA A 94 -7.62 8.20 -2.72
C ALA A 94 -7.31 8.97 -4.03
N ARG A 95 -6.29 9.83 -4.02
CA ARG A 95 -5.84 10.56 -5.21
C ARG A 95 -5.27 9.62 -6.28
N LEU A 96 -4.48 8.62 -5.88
CA LEU A 96 -3.91 7.64 -6.80
C LEU A 96 -5.03 6.81 -7.46
N ARG A 97 -5.98 6.30 -6.67
CA ARG A 97 -7.14 5.57 -7.21
C ARG A 97 -8.03 6.43 -8.10
N ALA A 98 -8.23 7.71 -7.77
CA ALA A 98 -8.96 8.63 -8.64
C ALA A 98 -8.23 8.87 -9.97
N THR A 99 -6.91 9.03 -9.93
CA THR A 99 -6.05 9.19 -11.12
C THR A 99 -6.15 7.97 -12.03
N LEU A 100 -6.09 6.76 -11.45
CA LEU A 100 -6.23 5.50 -12.19
C LEU A 100 -7.62 5.39 -12.83
N ARG A 101 -8.70 5.64 -12.06
CA ARG A 101 -10.08 5.64 -12.56
C ARG A 101 -10.26 6.57 -13.75
N GLU A 102 -9.81 7.81 -13.61
CA GLU A 102 -9.89 8.83 -14.66
C GLU A 102 -9.14 8.36 -15.91
N ALA A 103 -7.88 7.96 -15.76
CA ALA A 103 -7.04 7.54 -16.86
C ALA A 103 -7.62 6.31 -17.60
N VAL A 104 -8.12 5.31 -16.87
CA VAL A 104 -8.78 4.13 -17.45
C VAL A 104 -10.06 4.52 -18.18
N ALA A 105 -10.88 5.41 -17.61
CA ALA A 105 -12.14 5.84 -18.21
C ALA A 105 -11.91 6.59 -19.53
N THR A 106 -10.98 7.56 -19.55
CA THR A 106 -10.77 8.46 -20.69
C THR A 106 -9.82 7.91 -21.75
N GLY A 107 -8.91 7.01 -21.39
CA GLY A 107 -7.93 6.45 -22.32
C GLY A 107 -8.47 5.31 -23.19
N ASP A 108 -7.82 5.11 -24.33
CA ASP A 108 -8.04 4.01 -25.26
C ASP A 108 -6.93 2.97 -25.09
N TRP A 109 -7.10 2.10 -24.09
CA TRP A 109 -6.10 1.11 -23.68
C TRP A 109 -6.40 -0.25 -24.32
N GLU A 110 -5.38 -0.90 -24.88
CA GLU A 110 -5.50 -2.26 -25.45
C GLU A 110 -6.16 -3.25 -24.46
N HIS A 111 -5.85 -3.12 -23.17
CA HIS A 111 -6.33 -3.99 -22.10
C HIS A 111 -7.33 -3.29 -21.16
N LYS A 112 -8.15 -2.35 -21.67
CA LYS A 112 -9.05 -1.50 -20.86
C LYS A 112 -9.94 -2.28 -19.88
N ARG A 113 -10.47 -3.45 -20.29
CA ARG A 113 -11.28 -4.28 -19.40
C ARG A 113 -10.50 -4.80 -18.19
N LEU A 114 -9.29 -5.33 -18.41
CA LEU A 114 -8.39 -5.78 -17.33
C LEU A 114 -8.05 -4.63 -16.37
N LEU A 115 -7.77 -3.44 -16.92
CA LEU A 115 -7.51 -2.25 -16.11
C LEU A 115 -8.75 -1.84 -15.29
N GLY A 116 -9.95 -2.03 -15.84
CA GLY A 116 -11.22 -1.85 -15.15
C GLY A 116 -11.38 -2.80 -13.96
N THR A 117 -11.07 -4.09 -14.13
CA THR A 117 -11.16 -5.08 -13.04
C THR A 117 -10.14 -4.81 -11.92
N TRP A 118 -8.93 -4.34 -12.25
CA TRP A 118 -7.94 -3.90 -11.27
C TRP A 118 -8.38 -2.66 -10.51
N THR A 119 -8.97 -1.69 -11.20
CA THR A 119 -9.51 -0.48 -10.58
C THR A 119 -10.63 -0.83 -9.60
N CYS A 120 -11.58 -1.68 -10.02
CA CYS A 120 -12.63 -2.20 -9.13
C CYS A 120 -12.04 -2.95 -7.92
N THR A 121 -11.00 -3.77 -8.14
CA THR A 121 -10.33 -4.52 -7.07
C THR A 121 -9.74 -3.59 -6.02
N LEU A 122 -9.06 -2.52 -6.43
CA LEU A 122 -8.53 -1.52 -5.50
C LEU A 122 -9.63 -0.80 -4.71
N ASP A 123 -10.76 -0.54 -5.34
CA ASP A 123 -11.88 0.18 -4.71
C ASP A 123 -12.70 -0.70 -3.76
N SER A 124 -12.73 -2.01 -4.03
CA SER A 124 -13.59 -2.95 -3.30
C SER A 124 -12.84 -3.75 -2.23
N ASP A 125 -11.51 -3.64 -2.13
CA ASP A 125 -10.71 -4.37 -1.13
C ASP A 125 -10.89 -3.80 0.30
N PRO A 126 -11.66 -4.46 1.18
CA PRO A 126 -11.94 -3.92 2.51
C PRO A 126 -10.72 -4.00 3.42
N VAL A 127 -9.84 -4.99 3.22
CA VAL A 127 -8.64 -5.21 4.00
C VAL A 127 -7.65 -4.09 3.71
N TRP A 128 -7.41 -3.77 2.45
CA TRP A 128 -6.59 -2.61 2.07
C TRP A 128 -7.12 -1.31 2.67
N ALA A 129 -8.44 -1.07 2.61
CA ALA A 129 -9.06 0.12 3.17
C ALA A 129 -8.83 0.25 4.70
N ALA A 130 -8.86 -0.87 5.44
CA ALA A 130 -8.52 -0.89 6.86
C ALA A 130 -7.02 -0.67 7.10
N VAL A 131 -6.16 -1.29 6.29
CA VAL A 131 -4.70 -1.13 6.38
C VAL A 131 -4.28 0.32 6.16
N ILE A 132 -4.70 0.97 5.07
CA ILE A 132 -4.24 2.33 4.75
C ILE A 132 -4.64 3.33 5.83
N ARG A 133 -5.84 3.18 6.40
CA ARG A 133 -6.31 3.97 7.54
C ARG A 133 -5.45 3.74 8.79
N THR A 134 -5.10 2.49 9.06
CA THR A 134 -4.23 2.11 10.19
C THR A 134 -2.83 2.69 10.03
N LEU A 135 -2.20 2.54 8.87
CA LEU A 135 -0.87 3.10 8.59
C LEU A 135 -0.86 4.63 8.72
N ARG A 136 -1.92 5.30 8.22
CA ARG A 136 -2.10 6.75 8.38
C ARG A 136 -2.18 7.18 9.83
N ASN A 137 -3.03 6.52 10.62
CA ASN A 137 -3.23 6.87 12.04
C ASN A 137 -1.97 6.59 12.87
N TYR A 138 -1.27 5.48 12.57
CA TYR A 138 0.01 5.14 13.16
C TYR A 138 1.06 6.23 12.88
N ALA A 139 1.24 6.61 11.60
CA ALA A 139 2.22 7.60 11.19
C ALA A 139 1.94 9.00 11.75
N ALA A 140 0.65 9.37 11.85
CA ALA A 140 0.23 10.68 12.34
C ALA A 140 0.41 10.84 13.86
N ALA A 141 0.03 9.82 14.66
CA ALA A 141 0.02 9.94 16.11
C ALA A 141 0.23 8.62 16.87
N GLY A 142 -0.16 7.47 16.30
CA GLY A 142 -0.13 6.18 17.00
C GLY A 142 1.27 5.76 17.46
N ARG A 143 2.32 6.04 16.67
CA ARG A 143 3.72 5.73 17.03
C ARG A 143 4.24 6.42 18.29
N TYR A 144 3.52 7.43 18.79
CA TYR A 144 3.85 8.15 20.02
C TYR A 144 2.90 7.82 21.18
N HIS A 145 1.92 6.94 20.99
CA HIS A 145 0.86 6.66 21.96
C HIS A 145 1.40 6.39 23.38
N HIS A 146 2.29 5.42 23.53
CA HIS A 146 2.87 5.09 24.84
C HIS A 146 3.77 6.19 25.40
N LEU A 147 4.48 6.92 24.54
CA LEU A 147 5.29 8.08 24.96
C LEU A 147 4.41 9.21 25.49
N ASP A 148 3.24 9.43 24.91
CA ASP A 148 2.27 10.41 25.40
C ASP A 148 1.57 9.94 26.68
N GLN A 149 1.35 8.64 26.87
CA GLN A 149 0.84 8.08 28.14
C GLN A 149 1.78 8.40 29.31
N ILE A 150 3.09 8.23 29.10
CA ILE A 150 4.13 8.53 30.12
C ILE A 150 4.06 9.99 30.57
N ARG A 151 3.63 10.92 29.70
CA ARG A 151 3.50 12.34 30.02
C ARG A 151 2.30 12.66 30.94
N GLY A 152 1.47 11.67 31.28
CA GLY A 152 0.39 11.80 32.26
C GLY A 152 -0.80 12.64 31.79
N ARG A 153 -0.97 12.82 30.46
CA ARG A 153 -2.13 13.49 29.87
C ARG A 153 -3.08 12.47 29.25
N GLU A 154 -4.33 12.86 29.06
CA GLU A 154 -5.29 12.08 28.26
C GLU A 154 -4.71 11.87 26.85
N VAL A 155 -4.55 10.61 26.47
CA VAL A 155 -4.05 10.21 25.14
C VAL A 155 -5.23 9.98 24.23
N LYS A 156 -5.36 10.81 23.20
CA LYS A 156 -6.42 10.71 22.18
C LYS A 156 -6.07 9.77 21.04
N SER A 157 -4.79 9.45 20.86
CA SER A 157 -4.35 8.50 19.85
C SER A 157 -4.65 7.07 20.33
N ARG A 158 -4.93 6.20 19.38
CA ARG A 158 -5.06 4.76 19.63
C ARG A 158 -3.70 4.11 19.64
N SER A 159 -3.56 3.03 20.39
CA SER A 159 -2.38 2.17 20.38
C SER A 159 -2.26 1.42 19.05
N SER A 160 -1.05 0.95 18.74
CA SER A 160 -0.78 0.12 17.57
C SER A 160 -1.65 -1.14 17.53
N ARG A 161 -1.85 -1.77 18.70
CA ARG A 161 -2.67 -2.99 18.82
C ARG A 161 -4.15 -2.71 18.51
N GLU A 162 -4.75 -1.69 19.12
CA GLU A 162 -6.16 -1.35 18.88
C GLU A 162 -6.44 -1.02 17.41
N MET A 163 -5.49 -0.38 16.71
CA MET A 163 -5.65 -0.09 15.29
C MET A 163 -5.51 -1.36 14.44
N TRP A 164 -4.56 -2.23 14.78
CA TRP A 164 -4.31 -3.47 14.04
C TRP A 164 -5.44 -4.50 14.21
N GLU A 165 -6.09 -4.55 15.37
CA GLU A 165 -7.27 -5.39 15.62
C GLU A 165 -8.40 -5.13 14.63
N GLU A 166 -8.58 -3.89 14.17
CA GLU A 166 -9.55 -3.59 13.11
C GLU A 166 -9.18 -4.23 11.79
N VAL A 167 -7.89 -4.21 11.44
CA VAL A 167 -7.40 -4.82 10.20
C VAL A 167 -7.62 -6.33 10.25
N GLU A 168 -7.26 -6.95 11.37
CA GLU A 168 -7.49 -8.37 11.61
C GLU A 168 -8.98 -8.72 11.52
N ARG A 169 -9.84 -7.96 12.19
CA ARG A 169 -11.29 -8.21 12.17
C ARG A 169 -11.87 -8.10 10.76
N VAL A 170 -11.50 -7.05 10.01
CA VAL A 170 -11.94 -6.89 8.62
C VAL A 170 -11.43 -8.02 7.73
N ALA A 171 -10.20 -8.49 7.93
CA ALA A 171 -9.66 -9.63 7.18
C ALA A 171 -10.41 -10.94 7.48
N ILE A 172 -10.77 -11.17 8.74
CA ILE A 172 -11.58 -12.32 9.15
C ILE A 172 -12.98 -12.24 8.54
N ASP A 173 -13.67 -11.12 8.71
CA ASP A 173 -15.05 -10.92 8.28
C ASP A 173 -15.22 -10.96 6.75
N SER A 174 -14.17 -10.61 6.00
CA SER A 174 -14.16 -10.62 4.53
C SER A 174 -13.69 -11.93 3.92
N ASN A 175 -13.32 -12.94 4.73
CA ASN A 175 -12.79 -14.21 4.25
C ASN A 175 -13.41 -15.40 5.01
N GLU A 176 -14.27 -16.16 4.33
CA GLU A 176 -14.95 -17.32 4.89
C GLU A 176 -13.98 -18.38 5.47
N SER A 177 -12.80 -18.58 4.85
CA SER A 177 -11.78 -19.52 5.35
C SER A 177 -11.22 -19.07 6.69
N LEU A 178 -10.89 -17.78 6.82
CA LEU A 178 -10.38 -17.19 8.06
C LEU A 178 -11.44 -17.20 9.15
N SER A 179 -12.67 -16.81 8.83
CA SER A 179 -13.81 -16.90 9.76
C SER A 179 -14.01 -18.33 10.27
N ALA A 180 -13.97 -19.33 9.38
CA ALA A 180 -14.08 -20.73 9.78
C ALA A 180 -12.88 -21.21 10.61
N HIS A 181 -11.68 -20.68 10.37
CA HIS A 181 -10.50 -21.00 11.17
C HIS A 181 -10.56 -20.35 12.57
N GLU A 182 -10.98 -19.09 12.66
CA GLU A 182 -11.21 -18.41 13.94
C GLU A 182 -12.18 -19.22 14.80
N GLN A 183 -13.30 -19.70 14.23
CA GLN A 183 -14.25 -20.54 14.97
C GLN A 183 -13.60 -21.82 15.52
N ARG A 184 -12.76 -22.49 14.74
CA ARG A 184 -12.03 -23.69 15.21
C ARG A 184 -11.09 -23.36 16.37
N VAL A 185 -10.42 -22.21 16.33
CA VAL A 185 -9.57 -21.74 17.44
C VAL A 185 -10.41 -21.50 18.69
N LEU A 186 -11.57 -20.84 18.55
CA LEU A 186 -12.52 -20.64 19.66
C LEU A 186 -13.02 -21.98 20.24
N ASP A 187 -13.11 -23.02 19.40
CA ASP A 187 -13.47 -24.37 19.79
C ASP A 187 -12.28 -25.19 20.35
N GLY A 188 -11.10 -24.59 20.47
CA GLY A 188 -9.91 -25.18 21.10
C GLY A 188 -8.80 -25.67 20.16
N ALA A 189 -8.83 -25.31 18.88
CA ALA A 189 -7.69 -25.55 17.98
C ALA A 189 -6.51 -24.61 18.27
N ASP A 190 -5.31 -24.98 17.80
CA ASP A 190 -4.09 -24.18 17.97
C ASP A 190 -4.22 -22.79 17.32
N PHE A 191 -3.76 -21.76 18.03
CA PHE A 191 -3.82 -20.36 17.57
C PHE A 191 -2.75 -20.02 16.53
N ASP A 192 -1.53 -20.56 16.66
CA ASP A 192 -0.39 -20.18 15.81
C ASP A 192 -0.65 -20.37 14.29
N PRO A 193 -1.27 -21.48 13.82
CA PRO A 193 -1.61 -21.63 12.41
C PRO A 193 -2.62 -20.60 11.91
N PHE A 194 -3.61 -20.25 12.75
CA PHE A 194 -4.59 -19.21 12.43
C PHE A 194 -3.94 -17.84 12.35
N GLU A 195 -3.07 -17.51 13.31
CA GLU A 195 -2.37 -16.23 13.33
C GLU A 195 -1.50 -16.05 12.07
N LEU A 196 -0.79 -17.09 11.63
CA LEU A 196 0.00 -17.07 10.41
C LEU A 196 -0.85 -16.90 9.14
N GLU A 197 -2.01 -17.57 9.07
CA GLU A 197 -2.96 -17.44 7.95
C GLU A 197 -3.52 -16.01 7.89
N LEU A 198 -3.92 -15.46 9.03
CA LEU A 198 -4.45 -14.10 9.16
C LEU A 198 -3.43 -13.04 8.72
N ARG A 199 -2.19 -13.13 9.23
CA ARG A 199 -1.09 -12.24 8.83
C ARG A 199 -0.82 -12.34 7.33
N SER A 200 -0.86 -13.55 6.79
CA SER A 200 -0.64 -13.79 5.36
C SER A 200 -1.74 -13.16 4.50
N ALA A 201 -3.00 -13.24 4.91
CA ALA A 201 -4.12 -12.62 4.18
C ALA A 201 -4.01 -11.09 4.14
N VAL A 202 -3.64 -10.46 5.26
CA VAL A 202 -3.40 -9.00 5.32
C VAL A 202 -2.22 -8.61 4.44
N ALA A 203 -1.11 -9.36 4.52
CA ALA A 203 0.07 -9.13 3.70
C ALA A 203 -0.23 -9.30 2.20
N ASP A 204 -1.06 -10.28 1.82
CA ASP A 204 -1.50 -10.51 0.44
C ASP A 204 -2.35 -9.35 -0.09
N ALA A 205 -3.21 -8.75 0.73
CA ALA A 205 -3.98 -7.56 0.35
C ALA A 205 -3.06 -6.37 0.04
N ILE A 206 -2.04 -6.14 0.89
CA ILE A 206 -1.04 -5.08 0.65
C ILE A 206 -0.23 -5.37 -0.61
N LYS A 207 0.24 -6.61 -0.78
CA LYS A 207 0.98 -7.04 -1.98
C LYS A 207 0.15 -6.88 -3.25
N ARG A 208 -1.14 -7.21 -3.21
CA ARG A 208 -2.07 -7.01 -4.33
C ARG A 208 -2.15 -5.54 -4.72
N TRP A 209 -2.31 -4.64 -3.74
CA TRP A 209 -2.28 -3.20 -3.99
C TRP A 209 -0.96 -2.78 -4.64
N VAL A 210 0.20 -3.16 -4.07
CA VAL A 210 1.53 -2.85 -4.63
C VAL A 210 1.65 -3.33 -6.07
N SER A 211 1.30 -4.59 -6.33
CA SER A 211 1.36 -5.19 -7.67
C SER A 211 0.50 -4.42 -8.66
N ILE A 212 -0.75 -4.10 -8.30
CA ILE A 212 -1.64 -3.34 -9.20
C ILE A 212 -1.05 -1.96 -9.53
N ILE A 213 -0.59 -1.20 -8.52
CA ILE A 213 0.00 0.13 -8.74
C ILE A 213 1.23 0.07 -9.66
N CYS A 214 2.11 -0.92 -9.45
CA CYS A 214 3.26 -1.13 -10.32
C CYS A 214 2.83 -1.55 -11.74
N LEU A 215 1.84 -2.44 -11.86
CA LEU A 215 1.41 -3.02 -13.13
C LEU A 215 0.66 -2.04 -14.04
N PHE A 216 -0.07 -1.07 -13.47
CA PHE A 216 -0.67 0.02 -14.23
C PHE A 216 0.35 0.80 -15.08
N GLY A 217 1.63 0.81 -14.69
CA GLY A 217 2.70 1.40 -15.46
C GLY A 217 2.98 0.71 -16.78
N PHE A 218 2.93 -0.62 -16.84
CA PHE A 218 3.19 -1.35 -18.08
C PHE A 218 2.19 -1.01 -19.20
N HIS A 219 1.03 -0.50 -18.82
CA HIS A 219 -0.01 -0.05 -19.74
C HIS A 219 0.04 1.46 -20.02
N GLY A 220 1.03 2.19 -19.51
CA GLY A 220 1.20 3.64 -19.71
C GLY A 220 0.19 4.50 -18.94
N VAL A 221 -0.66 3.91 -18.08
CA VAL A 221 -1.76 4.61 -17.41
C VAL A 221 -1.28 5.72 -16.47
N LEU A 222 -0.07 5.57 -15.91
CA LEU A 222 0.56 6.55 -15.02
C LEU A 222 1.70 7.32 -15.72
N GLY A 223 1.74 7.29 -17.06
CA GLY A 223 2.78 7.88 -17.90
C GLY A 223 3.92 6.91 -18.22
N ASP A 224 4.62 7.17 -19.33
CA ASP A 224 5.66 6.28 -19.89
C ASP A 224 6.82 6.02 -18.92
N ASP A 225 7.21 7.03 -18.14
CA ASP A 225 8.26 6.91 -17.12
C ASP A 225 7.86 5.89 -16.03
N TRP A 226 6.56 5.83 -15.67
CA TRP A 226 6.06 4.84 -14.70
C TRP A 226 6.08 3.42 -15.25
N GLY A 227 5.98 3.21 -16.58
CA GLY A 227 6.10 1.87 -17.15
C GLY A 227 7.43 1.18 -16.86
N VAL A 228 8.47 1.97 -16.65
CA VAL A 228 9.81 1.50 -16.31
C VAL A 228 9.99 1.45 -14.80
N ILE A 229 9.60 2.53 -14.12
CA ILE A 229 9.74 2.64 -12.67
C ILE A 229 8.87 1.61 -11.95
N GLY A 230 7.62 1.44 -12.40
CA GLY A 230 6.70 0.44 -11.88
C GLY A 230 7.23 -0.98 -12.03
N ALA A 231 7.90 -1.29 -13.15
CA ALA A 231 8.58 -2.57 -13.34
C ALA A 231 9.70 -2.79 -12.30
N ASP A 232 10.54 -1.78 -12.07
CA ASP A 232 11.63 -1.83 -11.09
C ASP A 232 11.14 -1.81 -9.64
N ALA A 233 9.94 -1.24 -9.40
CA ALA A 233 9.29 -1.17 -8.09
C ALA A 233 8.53 -2.44 -7.73
N LEU A 234 8.15 -3.26 -8.72
CA LEU A 234 7.44 -4.51 -8.51
C LEU A 234 8.30 -5.45 -7.63
N PRO A 235 7.74 -5.99 -6.53
CA PRO A 235 8.47 -6.94 -5.68
C PRO A 235 8.85 -8.21 -6.44
N ASP A 236 10.02 -8.78 -6.14
CA ASP A 236 10.49 -10.02 -6.79
C ASP A 236 9.58 -11.22 -6.45
N ASP A 237 8.86 -11.13 -5.33
CA ASP A 237 7.86 -12.08 -4.86
C ASP A 237 6.42 -11.60 -5.11
N ALA A 238 6.23 -10.71 -6.09
CA ALA A 238 4.92 -10.25 -6.50
C ALA A 238 4.03 -11.45 -6.88
N VAL A 239 2.87 -11.53 -6.25
CA VAL A 239 1.85 -12.54 -6.56
C VAL A 239 1.03 -12.11 -7.78
N PRO A 240 0.51 -13.06 -8.58
CA PRO A 240 -0.45 -12.73 -9.62
C PRO A 240 -1.62 -11.93 -9.04
N VAL A 241 -2.00 -10.84 -9.70
CA VAL A 241 -3.15 -10.04 -9.28
C VAL A 241 -4.41 -10.88 -9.43
N ARG A 242 -4.91 -11.38 -8.30
CA ARG A 242 -6.24 -12.00 -8.22
C ARG A 242 -7.26 -10.87 -8.05
N VAL A 243 -8.08 -10.70 -9.08
CA VAL A 243 -9.22 -9.79 -9.08
C VAL A 243 -10.22 -10.27 -8.02
N LEU A 244 -10.84 -9.34 -7.30
CA LEU A 244 -11.91 -9.71 -6.36
C LEU A 244 -13.12 -10.26 -7.13
N ARG A 245 -13.84 -11.21 -6.55
CA ARG A 245 -14.89 -11.98 -7.25
C ARG A 245 -15.97 -11.05 -7.85
N GLU A 246 -16.34 -10.02 -7.12
CA GLU A 246 -17.29 -8.99 -7.53
C GLU A 246 -16.80 -8.12 -8.70
N CYS A 247 -15.49 -8.11 -8.96
CA CYS A 247 -14.85 -7.30 -9.99
C CYS A 247 -14.55 -8.07 -11.29
N GLU A 248 -14.78 -9.39 -11.35
CA GLU A 248 -14.53 -10.21 -12.55
C GLU A 248 -15.44 -9.85 -13.74
N ALA A 249 -16.59 -9.25 -13.45
CA ALA A 249 -17.62 -8.90 -14.43
C ALA A 249 -17.58 -7.45 -14.92
N VAL A 250 -16.63 -6.64 -14.43
CA VAL A 250 -16.38 -5.26 -14.89
C VAL A 250 -15.78 -5.27 -16.30
#